data_AF-A0A4Y2KNB1-F1
#
_entry.id   AF-A0A4Y2KNB1-F1
#
_cell.length_a   1.000
_cell.length_b   1.000
_cell.length_c   1.000
_cell.angle_alpha   90.00
_cell.angle_beta   90.00
_cell.angle_gamma   90.00
#
_symmetry.space_group_name_H-M   'P 1'
#
loop_
_entity.id
_entity.type
_entity.pdbx_description
1 polymer ?
#
loop_
_entity_poly.entity_id
_entity_poly.type
_entity_poly.pdbx_seq_one_letter_code
_entity_poly.pdbx_strand_id
1 'polypeptide(L)'
;FVLNRFGKAKHDEISILAPLIQCCFIHITTFYRLLQLQLNPMKLSSLMRCSLYKDPLNPILLDPHLEALDRRLETVLGVLRDCLRNHEAGEVFYYEEDSEEENYVYSE
;
A
#
# COMPACT_ATOMS: atom_id res chain seq x y z
N PHE A 1 18.31 1.93 14.29
CA PHE A 1 17.37 1.23 13.38
C PHE A 1 17.63 1.68 11.95
N VAL A 2 18.52 1.00 11.24
CA VAL A 2 18.76 1.28 9.81
C VAL A 2 17.68 0.54 9.02
N LEU A 3 16.68 1.28 8.53
CA LEU A 3 15.65 0.74 7.65
C LEU A 3 16.20 0.64 6.22
N ASN A 4 16.86 -0.47 5.90
CA ASN A 4 17.17 -0.82 4.53
C ASN A 4 15.88 -1.29 3.82
N ARG A 5 15.16 -0.36 3.18
CA ARG A 5 13.85 -0.60 2.51
C ARG A 5 13.81 -1.86 1.64
N PHE A 6 14.75 -1.97 0.69
CA PHE A 6 14.84 -3.09 -0.25
C PHE A 6 16.07 -3.99 0.03
N GLY A 7 16.42 -4.20 1.30
CA GLY A 7 17.57 -5.05 1.67
C GLY A 7 17.29 -6.55 1.66
N LYS A 8 16.04 -6.98 1.84
CA LYS A 8 15.63 -8.39 1.89
C LYS A 8 14.34 -8.61 1.10
N ALA A 9 14.42 -9.35 -0.01
CA ALA A 9 13.26 -9.70 -0.85
C ALA A 9 12.45 -10.90 -0.33
N LYS A 10 13.14 -11.86 0.29
CA LYS A 10 12.56 -13.13 0.77
C LYS A 10 12.10 -13.09 2.22
N HIS A 11 12.15 -11.92 2.85
CA HIS A 11 11.78 -11.74 4.25
C HIS A 11 10.87 -10.53 4.37
N ASP A 12 9.74 -10.71 5.03
CA ASP A 12 8.76 -9.66 5.30
C ASP A 12 8.80 -9.33 6.79
N GLU A 13 9.22 -8.11 7.12
CA GLU A 13 9.34 -7.64 8.49
C GLU A 13 7.96 -7.22 9.01
N ILE A 14 7.17 -8.17 9.53
CA ILE A 14 5.79 -7.95 10.01
C ILE A 14 5.72 -6.92 11.14
N SER A 15 6.78 -6.76 11.93
CA SER A 15 6.84 -5.75 12.99
C SER A 15 6.67 -4.32 12.48
N ILE A 16 6.90 -4.05 11.19
CA ILE A 16 6.64 -2.74 10.57
C ILE A 16 5.13 -2.44 10.54
N LEU A 17 4.28 -3.48 10.47
CA LEU A 17 2.83 -3.34 10.52
C LEU A 17 2.29 -3.21 11.95
N ALA A 18 3.15 -3.18 12.97
CA ALA A 18 2.72 -3.08 14.37
C ALA A 18 1.73 -1.93 14.62
N PRO A 19 1.92 -0.70 14.08
CA PRO A 19 0.93 0.37 14.27
C PRO A 19 -0.44 0.03 13.68
N LEU A 20 -0.47 -0.64 12.51
CA LEU A 20 -1.72 -1.03 11.87
C LEU A 20 -2.42 -2.14 12.64
N ILE A 21 -1.66 -3.12 13.16
CA ILE A 21 -2.19 -4.24 13.95
C ILE A 21 -2.68 -3.75 15.31
N GLN A 22 -1.99 -2.79 15.94
CA GLN A 22 -2.30 -2.33 17.28
C GLN A 22 -3.44 -1.31 17.31
N CYS A 23 -3.44 -0.38 16.36
CA CYS A 23 -4.43 0.70 16.35
C CYS A 23 -5.64 0.39 15.48
N CYS A 24 -5.51 -0.52 14.51
CA CYS A 24 -6.53 -0.81 13.50
C CYS A 24 -7.13 0.45 12.85
N PHE A 25 -6.30 1.45 12.56
CA PHE A 25 -6.73 2.75 12.07
C PHE A 25 -6.09 3.08 10.72
N ILE A 26 -6.89 3.38 9.69
CA ILE A 26 -6.42 3.69 8.33
C ILE A 26 -7.30 4.71 7.62
N HIS A 27 -6.69 5.58 6.80
CA HIS A 27 -7.44 6.50 5.97
C HIS A 27 -8.20 5.74 4.88
N ILE A 28 -9.47 6.09 4.70
CA ILE A 28 -10.34 5.33 3.79
C ILE A 28 -9.88 5.41 2.32
N THR A 29 -9.32 6.54 1.88
CA THR A 29 -8.78 6.65 0.51
C THR A 29 -7.58 5.75 0.30
N THR A 30 -6.74 5.57 1.34
CA THR A 30 -5.62 4.64 1.29
C THR A 30 -6.12 3.21 1.18
N PHE A 31 -7.14 2.82 1.97
CA PHE A 31 -7.75 1.50 1.89
C PHE A 31 -8.29 1.21 0.47
N TYR A 32 -9.04 2.13 -0.12
CA TYR A 32 -9.57 1.96 -1.47
C TYR A 32 -8.47 1.86 -2.52
N ARG A 33 -7.41 2.67 -2.43
CA ARG A 33 -6.25 2.57 -3.33
C ARG A 33 -5.57 1.21 -3.22
N LEU A 34 -5.36 0.69 -2.00
CA LEU A 34 -4.78 -0.64 -1.80
C LEU A 34 -5.66 -1.74 -2.41
N LEU A 35 -6.98 -1.64 -2.25
CA LEU A 35 -7.91 -2.59 -2.84
C LEU A 35 -7.90 -2.53 -4.38
N GLN A 36 -7.87 -1.32 -4.96
CA GLN A 36 -7.74 -1.13 -6.41
C GLN A 36 -6.45 -1.74 -6.96
N LEU A 37 -5.32 -1.60 -6.24
CA LEU A 37 -4.06 -2.21 -6.63
C LEU A 37 -4.14 -3.75 -6.60
N GLN A 38 -4.84 -4.32 -5.62
CA GLN A 38 -5.00 -5.78 -5.51
C GLN A 38 -5.96 -6.36 -6.55
N LEU A 39 -7.03 -5.62 -6.89
CA LEU A 39 -8.03 -6.03 -7.88
C LEU A 39 -7.63 -5.73 -9.32
N ASN A 40 -6.52 -5.00 -9.53
CA ASN A 40 -6.05 -4.63 -10.85
C ASN A 40 -5.72 -5.89 -11.68
N PRO A 41 -6.09 -5.93 -12.99
CA PRO A 41 -5.71 -7.04 -13.87
C PRO A 41 -4.19 -7.21 -13.99
N MET A 42 -3.42 -6.14 -13.79
CA MET A 42 -1.96 -6.18 -13.67
C MET A 42 -1.55 -6.16 -12.19
N LYS A 43 -0.66 -7.08 -11.80
CA LYS A 43 -0.06 -7.11 -10.46
C LYS A 43 0.69 -5.82 -10.14
N LEU A 44 0.79 -5.48 -8.85
CA LEU A 44 1.55 -4.32 -8.38
C LEU A 44 3.02 -4.38 -8.81
N SER A 45 3.64 -5.56 -8.80
CA SER A 45 4.98 -5.82 -9.34
C SER A 45 5.14 -5.34 -10.80
N SER A 46 4.18 -5.67 -11.66
CA SER A 46 4.17 -5.27 -13.07
C SER A 46 3.97 -3.76 -13.24
N LEU A 47 3.03 -3.17 -12.48
CA LEU A 47 2.81 -1.72 -12.47
C LEU A 47 4.08 -0.97 -12.06
N MET A 48 4.76 -1.44 -11.01
CA MET A 48 6.02 -0.87 -10.54
C MET A 48 7.14 -1.04 -11.56
N ARG A 49 7.24 -2.19 -12.22
CA ARG A 49 8.22 -2.39 -13.30
C ARG A 49 8.01 -1.38 -14.43
N CYS A 50 6.77 -1.18 -14.85
CA CYS A 50 6.43 -0.19 -15.89
C CYS A 50 6.73 1.24 -15.43
N SER A 51 6.44 1.57 -14.17
CA SER A 51 6.71 2.90 -13.61
C SER A 51 8.21 3.23 -13.57
N LEU A 52 9.04 2.25 -13.19
CA LEU A 52 10.49 2.42 -13.05
C LEU A 52 11.24 2.28 -14.39
N TYR A 53 10.59 1.81 -15.45
CA TYR A 53 11.24 1.50 -16.73
C TYR A 53 11.92 2.70 -17.40
N LYS A 54 11.37 3.90 -17.23
CA LYS A 54 11.90 5.12 -17.85
C LYS A 54 13.13 5.68 -17.12
N ASP A 55 13.48 5.15 -15.96
CA ASP A 55 14.60 5.65 -15.18
C ASP A 55 15.94 5.22 -15.81
N PRO A 56 16.94 6.13 -15.94
CA PRO A 56 18.27 5.78 -16.44
C PRO A 56 18.99 4.67 -15.66
N LEU A 57 18.62 4.46 -14.39
CA LEU A 57 19.18 3.43 -13.52
C LEU A 57 18.44 2.07 -13.64
N ASN A 58 17.58 1.91 -14.65
CA ASN A 58 16.85 0.67 -14.86
C ASN A 58 17.79 -0.53 -15.13
N PRO A 59 17.64 -1.66 -14.40
CA PRO A 59 16.63 -1.93 -13.38
C PRO A 59 16.98 -1.38 -11.99
N ILE A 60 16.07 -0.55 -11.44
CA ILE A 60 16.18 -0.04 -10.06
C ILE A 60 15.88 -1.13 -9.03
N LEU A 61 14.87 -1.97 -9.28
CA LEU A 61 14.47 -3.07 -8.41
C LEU A 61 14.61 -4.40 -9.15
N LEU A 62 15.23 -5.37 -8.48
CA LEU A 62 15.32 -6.73 -8.97
C LEU A 62 13.96 -7.44 -8.85
N ASP A 63 13.73 -8.44 -9.71
CA ASP A 63 12.47 -9.20 -9.75
C ASP A 63 12.02 -9.76 -8.39
N PRO A 64 12.90 -10.31 -7.52
CA PRO A 64 12.49 -10.78 -6.20
C PRO A 64 11.89 -9.68 -5.31
N HIS A 65 12.36 -8.43 -5.46
CA HIS A 65 11.81 -7.29 -4.73
C HIS A 65 10.46 -6.84 -5.29
N LEU A 66 10.27 -6.94 -6.61
CA LEU A 66 8.98 -6.65 -7.24
C LEU A 66 7.93 -7.66 -6.78
N GLU A 67 8.24 -8.96 -6.81
CA GLU A 67 7.34 -10.02 -6.30
C GLU A 67 7.05 -9.88 -4.81
N ALA A 68 8.01 -9.39 -4.02
CA ALA A 68 7.79 -9.11 -2.61
C ALA A 68 6.74 -8.02 -2.38
N LEU A 69 6.56 -7.07 -3.30
CA LEU A 69 5.52 -6.04 -3.18
C LEU A 69 4.11 -6.66 -3.23
N ASP A 70 3.88 -7.61 -4.14
CA ASP A 70 2.58 -8.28 -4.28
C ASP A 70 2.22 -9.04 -3.00
N ARG A 71 3.17 -9.83 -2.45
CA ARG A 71 2.98 -10.59 -1.21
C ARG A 71 2.74 -9.69 0.01
N ARG A 72 3.47 -8.56 0.08
CA ARG A 72 3.30 -7.58 1.16
C ARG A 72 1.97 -6.84 1.05
N LEU A 73 1.51 -6.52 -0.16
CA LEU A 73 0.18 -5.94 -0.36
C LEU A 73 -0.92 -6.86 0.15
N GLU A 74 -0.84 -8.15 -0.18
CA GLU A 74 -1.77 -9.17 0.34
C GLU A 74 -1.73 -9.24 1.87
N THR A 75 -0.53 -9.19 2.46
CA THR A 75 -0.36 -9.20 3.93
C THR A 75 -1.02 -8.00 4.59
N VAL A 76 -0.84 -6.79 4.03
CA VAL A 76 -1.46 -5.55 4.55
C VAL A 76 -2.98 -5.64 4.50
N LEU A 77 -3.54 -6.11 3.37
CA LEU A 77 -4.98 -6.32 3.24
C LEU A 77 -5.51 -7.41 4.18
N GLY A 78 -4.70 -8.43 4.45
CA GLY A 78 -4.99 -9.46 5.46
C GLY A 78 -5.13 -8.87 6.87
N VAL A 79 -4.18 -8.04 7.29
CA VAL A 79 -4.25 -7.34 8.58
C VAL A 79 -5.50 -6.46 8.67
N LEU A 80 -5.81 -5.70 7.62
CA LEU A 80 -7.01 -4.85 7.59
C LEU A 80 -8.30 -5.65 7.66
N ARG A 81 -8.34 -6.82 7.02
CA ARG A 81 -9.48 -7.75 7.14
C ARG A 81 -9.64 -8.24 8.57
N ASP A 82 -8.56 -8.54 9.27
CA ASP A 82 -8.61 -8.97 10.66
C ASP A 82 -9.01 -7.83 11.60
N CYS A 83 -8.61 -6.59 11.32
CA CYS A 83 -9.13 -5.42 12.01
C CYS A 83 -10.65 -5.29 11.86
N LEU A 84 -11.18 -5.39 10.64
CA LEU A 84 -12.62 -5.32 10.37
C LEU A 84 -13.45 -6.50 10.94
N ARG A 85 -12.80 -7.58 11.35
CA ARG A 85 -13.45 -8.70 12.04
C ARG A 85 -13.62 -8.45 13.54
N ASN A 86 -12.72 -7.65 14.12
CA ASN A 86 -12.66 -7.41 15.57
C ASN A 86 -13.19 -6.04 15.98
N HIS A 87 -13.33 -5.11 15.03
CA HIS A 87 -13.74 -3.73 15.24
C HIS A 87 -14.86 -3.32 14.29
N GLU A 88 -15.61 -2.29 14.65
CA GLU A 88 -16.60 -1.70 13.74
C GLU A 88 -15.91 -0.87 12.65
N ALA A 89 -16.50 -0.81 11.45
CA ALA A 89 -15.91 -0.09 10.33
C ALA A 89 -15.64 1.40 10.63
N GLY A 90 -16.46 2.04 11.46
CA GLY A 90 -16.29 3.43 11.88
C GLY A 90 -15.12 3.66 12.84
N GLU A 91 -14.63 2.60 13.52
CA GLU A 91 -13.43 2.67 14.35
C GLU A 91 -12.16 2.47 13.50
N VAL A 92 -12.29 1.76 12.39
CA VAL A 92 -11.16 1.41 11.51
C VAL A 92 -10.85 2.50 10.49
N PHE A 93 -11.90 3.10 9.91
CA PHE A 93 -11.75 4.06 8.83
C PHE A 93 -11.95 5.49 9.32
N TYR A 94 -11.02 6.37 8.94
CA TYR A 94 -11.21 7.81 9.08
C TYR A 94 -11.21 8.52 7.73
N TYR A 95 -11.90 9.65 7.72
CA TYR A 95 -11.87 10.66 6.68
C TYR A 95 -11.14 11.86 7.26
N GLU A 96 -10.16 12.41 6.56
CA GLU A 96 -9.91 13.84 6.68
C GLU A 96 -11.05 14.52 5.91
N GLU A 97 -11.81 15.41 6.58
CA GLU A 97 -12.59 16.39 5.83
C GLU A 97 -11.56 17.21 5.06
N ASP A 98 -11.44 16.94 3.77
CA ASP A 98 -10.65 17.79 2.88
C ASP A 98 -11.20 19.21 3.03
N SER A 99 -10.42 20.08 3.66
CA SER A 99 -10.62 21.52 3.59
C SER A 99 -10.64 21.88 2.10
N GLU A 100 -11.82 22.28 1.62
CA GLU A 100 -12.15 22.81 0.29
C GLU A 100 -10.95 23.20 -0.58
N GLU A 101 -10.39 22.31 -1.42
CA GLU A 101 -9.46 22.75 -2.50
C GLU A 101 -9.27 21.80 -3.70
N GLU A 102 -10.30 21.03 -4.11
CA GLU A 102 -10.28 20.32 -5.42
C GLU A 102 -11.39 20.78 -6.40
N ASN A 103 -11.88 22.02 -6.26
CA ASN A 103 -12.87 22.61 -7.18
C ASN A 103 -12.27 23.48 -8.31
N TYR A 104 -10.96 23.38 -8.61
CA TYR A 104 -10.30 24.24 -9.63
C TYR A 104 -9.64 23.50 -10.81
N VAL A 105 -9.78 22.17 -10.94
CA VAL A 105 -9.15 21.41 -12.04
C VAL A 105 -10.16 20.59 -12.84
N TYR A 106 -11.33 21.15 -13.12
CA TYR A 106 -12.21 20.68 -14.21
C TYR A 106 -12.94 21.88 -14.84
N SER A 107 -12.18 22.86 -15.28
CA SER A 107 -12.67 23.88 -16.20
C SER A 107 -11.54 24.23 -17.18
N GLU A 108 -11.32 23.32 -18.13
CA GLU A 108 -10.78 23.59 -19.47
C GLU A 108 -11.10 22.41 -20.40
#